data_AF-A0A1J5TVW6-F1
#
_entry.id   AF-A0A1J5TVW6-F1
#
_cell.length_a   1.000
_cell.length_b   1.000
_cell.length_c   1.000
_cell.angle_alpha   90.00
_cell.angle_beta   90.00
_cell.angle_gamma   90.00
#
_symmetry.space_group_name_H-M   'P 1'
#
loop_
_entity.id
_entity.type
_entity.pdbx_description
1 polymer ?
#
loop_
_entity_poly.entity_id
_entity_poly.type
_entity_poly.pdbx_seq_one_letter_code
_entity_poly.pdbx_strand_id
1 'polypeptide(L)'
;MSDSESWTSELINGQLRKRFENHDTAKVTNLANQACIAANMPKKTNIVFEGKAGDNFGGLNQGSKIILNGDAGRFVGNGMKGGEIIINGNCDDGVAHSASDGSITVQGSVDGDAGAAMKGGNLLISGSVRGDLATCMNQGSIIVCGDVLGDVGRMMENGKIFIAGDFDDNDNLEVKNISPSDWKKVKKELKDNGIDSRDLTFKSVLSKKTFKKGSTKNPEYISLTNDIISIPASLTRRPRTPGLDEINLSLTIGSKREEPLNLTIPLLWQGTNAPTYFSWKINEKITNDLDNSNIAIIDLTATNISRRLDMKKPTDLANVINLLNQGSANRLPILVRIYAGDLDKDLGVIAKSGADGVILVSDKMPIEAALVSSRNYSKEMTILAETNQLNYQYSVKLFALGASGIFLQGKCSGSDLKEFGISLSKEIGLLGVGSIHDLGTEHLRTTSQRVASMTGIAIAGYNSVLPIWRH
;
A
#
# COMPACT_ATOMS: atom_id res chain seq x y z
N MET A 1 -35.40 10.01 25.10
CA MET A 1 -35.35 11.01 24.02
C MET A 1 -34.08 11.82 24.26
N SER A 2 -33.01 11.77 23.45
CA SER A 2 -32.89 11.52 22.01
C SER A 2 -31.51 10.93 21.68
N ASP A 3 -31.44 9.66 21.29
CA ASP A 3 -30.31 9.16 20.51
C ASP A 3 -30.68 9.37 19.04
N SER A 4 -30.30 10.53 18.48
CA SER A 4 -30.37 10.68 17.03
C SER A 4 -29.26 9.81 16.45
N GLU A 5 -29.62 8.66 15.88
CA GLU A 5 -28.69 7.83 15.11
C GLU A 5 -28.06 8.70 14.01
N SER A 6 -26.80 9.09 14.22
CA SER A 6 -26.02 9.80 13.21
C SER A 6 -25.88 8.91 11.98
N TRP A 7 -26.20 9.42 10.80
CA TRP A 7 -26.10 8.64 9.56
C TRP A 7 -24.68 8.11 9.33
N THR A 8 -24.57 6.89 8.81
CA THR A 8 -23.27 6.30 8.45
C THR A 8 -22.68 6.98 7.22
N SER A 9 -21.36 6.88 7.05
CA SER A 9 -20.67 7.43 5.88
C SER A 9 -21.12 6.79 4.57
N GLU A 10 -21.40 5.49 4.59
CA GLU A 10 -21.99 4.75 3.46
C GLU A 10 -23.35 5.34 3.05
N LEU A 11 -24.24 5.56 4.02
CA LEU A 11 -25.55 6.13 3.75
C LEU A 11 -25.44 7.55 3.19
N ILE A 12 -24.62 8.42 3.80
CA ILE A 12 -24.43 9.80 3.34
C ILE A 12 -23.90 9.83 1.90
N ASN A 13 -22.83 9.09 1.62
CA ASN A 13 -22.22 9.04 0.29
C ASN A 13 -23.17 8.43 -0.75
N GLY A 14 -23.92 7.38 -0.38
CA GLY A 14 -24.92 6.77 -1.25
C GLY A 14 -26.04 7.75 -1.63
N GLN A 15 -26.54 8.53 -0.67
CA GLN A 15 -27.55 9.57 -0.93
C GLN A 15 -27.01 10.70 -1.79
N LEU A 16 -25.76 11.13 -1.57
CA LEU A 16 -25.10 12.14 -2.41
C LEU A 16 -25.00 11.67 -3.86
N ARG A 17 -24.56 10.42 -4.11
CA ARG A 17 -24.45 9.87 -5.46
C ARG A 17 -25.80 9.83 -6.17
N LYS A 18 -26.85 9.32 -5.52
CA LYS A 18 -28.22 9.31 -6.06
C LYS A 18 -28.72 10.71 -6.39
N ARG A 19 -28.46 11.67 -5.50
CA ARG A 19 -28.83 13.07 -5.73
C ARG A 19 -28.12 13.64 -6.96
N PHE A 20 -26.85 13.32 -7.15
CA PHE A 20 -26.07 13.82 -8.29
C PHE A 20 -26.39 13.18 -9.64
N GLU A 21 -27.29 12.20 -9.69
CA GLU A 21 -27.86 11.74 -10.96
C GLU A 21 -28.77 12.80 -11.59
N ASN A 22 -29.45 13.62 -10.77
CA ASN A 22 -30.48 14.55 -11.23
C ASN A 22 -30.24 16.01 -10.80
N HIS A 23 -29.29 16.24 -9.88
CA HIS A 23 -28.97 17.56 -9.34
C HIS A 23 -27.47 17.79 -9.34
N ASP A 24 -27.04 19.04 -9.27
CA ASP A 24 -25.63 19.45 -9.22
C ASP A 24 -25.21 19.97 -7.84
N THR A 25 -26.16 20.08 -6.90
CA THR A 25 -25.96 20.73 -5.60
C THR A 25 -26.52 19.87 -4.47
N ALA A 26 -25.82 19.80 -3.34
CA ALA A 26 -26.32 19.13 -2.14
C ALA A 26 -25.89 19.86 -0.86
N LYS A 27 -26.73 19.77 0.17
CA LYS A 27 -26.41 20.23 1.53
C LYS A 27 -26.60 19.07 2.50
N VAL A 28 -25.61 18.85 3.35
CA VAL A 28 -25.64 17.85 4.42
C VAL A 28 -25.41 18.58 5.74
N THR A 29 -26.28 18.35 6.71
CA THR A 29 -26.24 19.02 8.01
C THR A 29 -26.02 18.00 9.12
N ASN A 30 -25.50 18.45 10.27
CA ASN A 30 -25.26 17.63 11.45
C ASN A 30 -24.25 16.49 11.19
N LEU A 31 -23.16 16.79 10.49
CA LEU A 31 -22.02 15.87 10.47
C LEU A 31 -21.46 15.72 11.89
N ALA A 32 -21.28 14.47 12.30
CA ALA A 32 -20.92 14.03 13.63
C ALA A 32 -19.62 13.21 13.60
N ASN A 33 -18.59 13.76 12.95
CA ASN A 33 -17.23 13.21 12.89
C ASN A 33 -17.09 11.86 12.16
N GLN A 34 -17.99 11.55 11.23
CA GLN A 34 -17.89 10.34 10.41
C GLN A 34 -16.71 10.42 9.42
N ALA A 35 -15.97 9.33 9.26
CA ALA A 35 -14.88 9.22 8.31
C ALA A 35 -15.37 8.97 6.86
N CYS A 36 -14.52 9.28 5.88
CA CYS A 36 -14.69 9.03 4.45
C CYS A 36 -15.92 9.68 3.82
N ILE A 37 -16.38 10.83 4.34
CA ILE A 37 -17.48 11.60 3.76
C ILE A 37 -17.02 12.34 2.49
N ALA A 38 -17.89 12.40 1.49
CA ALA A 38 -17.64 13.04 0.20
C ALA A 38 -16.44 12.43 -0.55
N ALA A 39 -16.17 11.14 -0.35
CA ALA A 39 -15.10 10.44 -1.04
C ALA A 39 -15.46 10.14 -2.51
N ASN A 40 -14.51 10.35 -3.42
CA ASN A 40 -14.66 10.08 -4.86
C ASN A 40 -15.91 10.73 -5.46
N MET A 41 -16.09 12.03 -5.23
CA MET A 41 -17.19 12.82 -5.80
C MET A 41 -16.89 13.28 -7.23
N PRO A 42 -17.91 13.33 -8.12
CA PRO A 42 -17.74 13.56 -9.55
C PRO A 42 -17.50 15.04 -9.92
N LYS A 43 -17.12 15.30 -11.16
CA LYS A 43 -16.99 16.68 -11.67
C LYS A 43 -18.34 17.41 -11.67
N LYS A 44 -18.30 18.75 -11.58
CA LYS A 44 -19.47 19.65 -11.75
C LYS A 44 -20.55 19.52 -10.67
N THR A 45 -20.19 19.11 -9.46
CA THR A 45 -21.12 19.10 -8.32
C THR A 45 -20.61 20.01 -7.20
N ASN A 46 -21.55 20.57 -6.44
CA ASN A 46 -21.30 21.49 -5.33
C ASN A 46 -21.93 20.94 -4.05
N ILE A 47 -21.15 20.81 -2.98
CA ILE A 47 -21.61 20.20 -1.73
C ILE A 47 -21.26 21.11 -0.56
N VAL A 48 -22.23 21.39 0.29
CA VAL A 48 -22.01 22.11 1.55
C VAL A 48 -22.32 21.18 2.71
N PHE A 49 -21.39 21.09 3.65
CA PHE A 49 -21.49 20.31 4.87
C PHE A 49 -21.48 21.22 6.09
N GLU A 50 -22.36 20.96 7.05
CA GLU A 50 -22.37 21.63 8.36
C GLU A 50 -22.04 20.61 9.46
N GLY A 51 -21.10 20.96 10.34
CA GLY A 51 -20.68 20.12 11.46
C GLY A 51 -19.21 19.67 11.34
N LYS A 52 -18.85 18.60 12.05
CA LYS A 52 -17.47 18.09 12.08
C LYS A 52 -17.34 16.86 11.18
N ALA A 53 -16.34 16.83 10.31
CA ALA A 53 -16.02 15.65 9.51
C ALA A 53 -14.89 14.83 10.15
N GLY A 54 -14.94 13.51 10.00
CA GLY A 54 -13.87 12.61 10.43
C GLY A 54 -12.74 12.52 9.39
N ASP A 55 -11.94 11.45 9.50
CA ASP A 55 -10.81 11.21 8.62
C ASP A 55 -11.21 11.05 7.14
N ASN A 56 -10.32 11.40 6.22
CA ASN A 56 -10.43 11.24 4.77
C ASN A 56 -11.63 11.98 4.15
N PHE A 57 -11.99 13.15 4.68
CA PHE A 57 -13.02 14.00 4.12
C PHE A 57 -12.64 14.51 2.72
N GLY A 58 -13.54 14.36 1.75
CA GLY A 58 -13.30 14.78 0.37
C GLY A 58 -12.18 14.01 -0.35
N GLY A 59 -11.75 12.87 0.19
CA GLY A 59 -10.70 12.04 -0.41
C GLY A 59 -11.05 11.61 -1.84
N LEU A 60 -10.05 11.49 -2.71
CA LEU A 60 -10.19 11.08 -4.10
C LEU A 60 -11.15 11.94 -4.93
N ASN A 61 -11.43 13.18 -4.52
CA ASN A 61 -12.31 14.08 -5.27
C ASN A 61 -11.83 14.24 -6.73
N GLN A 62 -12.75 14.06 -7.69
CA GLN A 62 -12.46 14.09 -9.13
C GLN A 62 -12.77 15.47 -9.76
N GLY A 63 -13.46 16.35 -9.04
CA GLY A 63 -13.82 17.67 -9.56
C GLY A 63 -15.01 18.37 -8.92
N SER A 64 -15.51 17.91 -7.78
CA SER A 64 -16.56 18.61 -7.04
C SER A 64 -15.99 19.81 -6.29
N LYS A 65 -16.84 20.81 -6.05
CA LYS A 65 -16.61 21.86 -5.05
C LYS A 65 -17.26 21.45 -3.74
N ILE A 66 -16.45 21.26 -2.70
CA ILE A 66 -16.89 20.77 -1.39
C ILE A 66 -16.55 21.84 -0.36
N ILE A 67 -17.53 22.25 0.44
CA ILE A 67 -17.35 23.21 1.52
C ILE A 67 -17.77 22.52 2.82
N LEU A 68 -16.90 22.55 3.83
CA LEU A 68 -17.21 22.12 5.19
C LEU A 68 -17.19 23.32 6.12
N ASN A 69 -18.33 23.59 6.75
CA ASN A 69 -18.47 24.56 7.83
C ASN A 69 -18.22 23.85 9.17
N GLY A 70 -16.94 23.69 9.49
CA GLY A 70 -16.45 23.07 10.72
C GLY A 70 -15.08 22.44 10.54
N ASP A 71 -14.65 21.68 11.56
CA ASP A 71 -13.36 21.00 11.56
C ASP A 71 -13.40 19.66 10.81
N ALA A 72 -12.25 19.22 10.32
CA ALA A 72 -12.07 17.93 9.67
C ALA A 72 -10.96 17.11 10.32
N GLY A 73 -11.09 15.78 10.26
CA GLY A 73 -10.06 14.86 10.74
C GLY A 73 -8.85 14.78 9.82
N ARG A 74 -8.17 13.64 9.85
CA ARG A 74 -6.92 13.42 9.11
C ARG A 74 -7.17 13.24 7.61
N PHE A 75 -6.17 13.43 6.77
CA PHE A 75 -6.17 13.06 5.36
C PHE A 75 -7.24 13.76 4.50
N VAL A 76 -7.58 15.01 4.81
CA VAL A 76 -8.49 15.82 3.99
C VAL A 76 -7.96 15.94 2.56
N GLY A 77 -8.79 15.61 1.57
CA GLY A 77 -8.42 15.67 0.15
C GLY A 77 -7.34 14.68 -0.26
N ASN A 78 -7.15 13.58 0.48
CA ASN A 78 -6.18 12.54 0.14
C ASN A 78 -6.39 11.99 -1.27
N GLY A 79 -5.34 11.99 -2.09
CA GLY A 79 -5.36 11.51 -3.47
C GLY A 79 -6.31 12.28 -4.39
N MET A 80 -6.67 13.52 -4.05
CA MET A 80 -7.50 14.40 -4.87
C MET A 80 -6.91 14.57 -6.28
N LYS A 81 -7.78 14.50 -7.30
CA LYS A 81 -7.42 14.59 -8.72
C LYS A 81 -8.02 15.80 -9.43
N GLY A 82 -8.71 16.68 -8.70
CA GLY A 82 -9.35 17.87 -9.22
C GLY A 82 -10.48 18.37 -8.33
N GLY A 83 -10.98 19.57 -8.60
CA GLY A 83 -12.07 20.20 -7.84
C GLY A 83 -11.55 21.16 -6.79
N GLU A 84 -12.41 21.48 -5.83
CA GLU A 84 -12.11 22.42 -4.75
C GLU A 84 -12.64 21.86 -3.42
N ILE A 85 -11.83 21.93 -2.36
CA ILE A 85 -12.25 21.62 -0.99
C ILE A 85 -11.95 22.84 -0.12
N ILE A 86 -12.95 23.37 0.58
CA ILE A 86 -12.80 24.48 1.52
C ILE A 86 -13.23 23.99 2.89
N ILE A 87 -12.32 24.05 3.86
CA ILE A 87 -12.58 23.75 5.27
C ILE A 87 -12.61 25.08 6.04
N ASN A 88 -13.78 25.49 6.51
CA ASN A 88 -13.98 26.68 7.34
C ASN A 88 -13.71 26.38 8.83
N GLY A 89 -12.60 25.69 9.10
CA GLY A 89 -12.20 25.20 10.41
C GLY A 89 -10.77 24.66 10.38
N ASN A 90 -10.41 23.89 11.40
CA ASN A 90 -9.09 23.25 11.50
C ASN A 90 -9.11 21.84 10.89
N CYS A 91 -7.93 21.35 10.55
CA CYS A 91 -7.70 19.98 10.13
C CYS A 91 -6.67 19.30 11.03
N ASP A 92 -6.77 17.97 11.17
CA ASP A 92 -5.75 17.19 11.87
C ASP A 92 -4.50 16.96 10.98
N ASP A 93 -4.06 15.70 10.82
CA ASP A 93 -2.82 15.32 10.12
C ASP A 93 -3.05 14.96 8.64
N GLY A 94 -2.08 15.19 7.78
CA GLY A 94 -2.02 14.64 6.41
C GLY A 94 -2.90 15.36 5.38
N VAL A 95 -3.18 16.66 5.54
CA VAL A 95 -3.98 17.41 4.55
C VAL A 95 -3.29 17.39 3.18
N ALA A 96 -4.08 17.19 2.11
CA ALA A 96 -3.61 17.11 0.72
C ALA A 96 -2.60 15.98 0.45
N HIS A 97 -2.60 14.92 1.28
CA HIS A 97 -1.70 13.78 1.08
C HIS A 97 -1.86 13.21 -0.34
N SER A 98 -0.77 13.09 -1.09
CA SER A 98 -0.76 12.56 -2.46
C SER A 98 -1.75 13.25 -3.44
N ALA A 99 -2.18 14.48 -3.14
CA ALA A 99 -3.00 15.27 -4.06
C ALA A 99 -2.25 15.47 -5.38
N SER A 100 -2.92 15.20 -6.49
CA SER A 100 -2.33 15.28 -7.82
C SER A 100 -2.79 16.50 -8.61
N ASP A 101 -3.96 17.05 -8.28
CA ASP A 101 -4.54 18.24 -8.90
C ASP A 101 -5.71 18.75 -8.04
N GLY A 102 -6.22 19.96 -8.34
CA GLY A 102 -7.30 20.62 -7.59
C GLY A 102 -6.79 21.62 -6.55
N SER A 103 -7.73 22.19 -5.77
CA SER A 103 -7.44 23.20 -4.75
C SER A 103 -8.01 22.79 -3.40
N ILE A 104 -7.21 22.89 -2.34
CA ILE A 104 -7.64 22.67 -0.95
C ILE A 104 -7.33 23.94 -0.15
N THR A 105 -8.34 24.53 0.48
CA THR A 105 -8.21 25.67 1.38
C THR A 105 -8.61 25.27 2.78
N VAL A 106 -7.74 25.48 3.76
CA VAL A 106 -8.01 25.34 5.19
C VAL A 106 -7.99 26.73 5.81
N GLN A 107 -9.14 27.20 6.28
CA GLN A 107 -9.27 28.52 6.91
C GLN A 107 -8.71 28.57 8.34
N GLY A 108 -8.53 27.42 8.97
CA GLY A 108 -7.86 27.28 10.26
C GLY A 108 -6.41 26.82 10.14
N SER A 109 -5.94 26.13 11.17
CA SER A 109 -4.62 25.51 11.24
C SER A 109 -4.69 24.01 10.91
N VAL A 110 -3.52 23.44 10.58
CA VAL A 110 -3.33 21.99 10.43
C VAL A 110 -2.49 21.52 11.61
N ASP A 111 -3.04 20.62 12.43
CA ASP A 111 -2.40 20.17 13.66
C ASP A 111 -1.31 19.10 13.43
N GLY A 112 -1.22 18.53 12.22
CA GLY A 112 -0.16 17.59 11.84
C GLY A 112 0.53 17.96 10.52
N ASP A 113 0.92 16.94 9.76
CA ASP A 113 1.65 17.10 8.51
C ASP A 113 0.75 17.66 7.41
N ALA A 114 1.30 18.44 6.48
CA ALA A 114 0.56 19.00 5.37
C ALA A 114 1.31 18.85 4.04
N GLY A 115 0.58 18.53 2.97
CA GLY A 115 1.13 18.45 1.62
C GLY A 115 2.12 17.32 1.37
N ALA A 116 2.10 16.29 2.22
CA ALA A 116 2.97 15.13 2.06
C ALA A 116 2.71 14.41 0.73
N ALA A 117 3.78 14.08 0.00
CA ALA A 117 3.74 13.39 -1.29
C ALA A 117 2.87 14.09 -2.38
N MET A 118 2.59 15.39 -2.25
CA MET A 118 1.85 16.14 -3.27
C MET A 118 2.53 16.01 -4.65
N LYS A 119 1.72 15.67 -5.66
CA LYS A 119 2.11 15.49 -7.06
C LYS A 119 1.58 16.60 -7.97
N GLY A 120 0.83 17.56 -7.41
CA GLY A 120 0.24 18.70 -8.10
C GLY A 120 -0.86 19.34 -7.27
N GLY A 121 -1.56 20.32 -7.85
CA GLY A 121 -2.62 21.08 -7.18
C GLY A 121 -2.10 22.19 -6.25
N ASN A 122 -3.05 22.85 -5.58
CA ASN A 122 -2.83 23.96 -4.67
C ASN A 122 -3.34 23.62 -3.27
N LEU A 123 -2.54 23.95 -2.26
CA LEU A 123 -2.92 23.88 -0.85
C LEU A 123 -2.72 25.26 -0.22
N LEU A 124 -3.78 25.83 0.34
CA LEU A 124 -3.77 27.08 1.08
C LEU A 124 -4.17 26.83 2.53
N ILE A 125 -3.33 27.26 3.46
CA ILE A 125 -3.56 27.16 4.90
C ILE A 125 -3.48 28.58 5.48
N SER A 126 -4.59 29.08 6.01
CA SER A 126 -4.68 30.41 6.62
C SER A 126 -4.03 30.46 8.00
N GLY A 127 -3.95 29.33 8.70
CA GLY A 127 -3.30 29.20 10.01
C GLY A 127 -1.88 28.66 9.94
N SER A 128 -1.47 28.00 11.03
CA SER A 128 -0.15 27.37 11.17
C SER A 128 -0.21 25.88 10.82
N VAL A 129 0.94 25.28 10.57
CA VAL A 129 1.14 23.83 10.42
C VAL A 129 1.96 23.33 11.59
N ARG A 130 1.38 22.45 12.42
CA ARG A 130 2.02 21.93 13.65
C ARG A 130 2.72 20.57 13.44
N GLY A 131 3.13 20.29 12.20
CA GLY A 131 3.86 19.11 11.79
C GLY A 131 4.74 19.38 10.56
N ASP A 132 5.14 18.32 9.86
CA ASP A 132 6.02 18.45 8.70
C ASP A 132 5.25 19.02 7.49
N LEU A 133 5.92 19.87 6.72
CA LEU A 133 5.36 20.48 5.52
C LEU A 133 6.05 19.93 4.27
N ALA A 134 5.26 19.49 3.29
CA ALA A 134 5.73 19.12 1.96
C ALA A 134 6.76 17.96 1.90
N THR A 135 6.72 17.06 2.88
CA THR A 135 7.55 15.85 2.88
C THR A 135 7.30 15.03 1.62
N CYS A 136 8.36 14.71 0.87
CA CYS A 136 8.31 13.97 -0.41
C CYS A 136 7.46 14.65 -1.50
N MET A 137 7.23 15.97 -1.43
CA MET A 137 6.49 16.69 -2.47
C MET A 137 7.23 16.65 -3.82
N ASN A 138 6.53 16.25 -4.88
CA ASN A 138 7.08 16.21 -6.23
C ASN A 138 6.70 17.45 -7.03
N GLN A 139 5.45 17.90 -6.96
CA GLN A 139 4.94 19.10 -7.65
C GLN A 139 3.75 19.69 -6.88
N GLY A 140 3.35 20.91 -7.26
CA GLY A 140 2.22 21.64 -6.67
C GLY A 140 2.64 22.99 -6.09
N SER A 141 1.67 23.68 -5.49
CA SER A 141 1.87 24.95 -4.77
C SER A 141 1.28 24.84 -3.38
N ILE A 142 2.04 25.21 -2.36
CA ILE A 142 1.58 25.28 -0.97
C ILE A 142 1.76 26.70 -0.45
N ILE A 143 0.73 27.28 0.16
CA ILE A 143 0.74 28.59 0.80
C ILE A 143 0.35 28.41 2.27
N VAL A 144 1.19 28.86 3.18
CA VAL A 144 0.95 28.84 4.64
C VAL A 144 1.06 30.27 5.17
N CYS A 145 0.00 30.77 5.78
CA CYS A 145 -0.04 32.15 6.30
C CYS A 145 0.49 32.28 7.74
N GLY A 146 0.56 31.17 8.50
CA GLY A 146 1.16 31.11 9.83
C GLY A 146 2.51 30.40 9.86
N ASP A 147 2.86 29.88 11.04
CA ASP A 147 4.13 29.21 11.31
C ASP A 147 4.12 27.74 10.89
N VAL A 148 5.30 27.16 10.67
CA VAL A 148 5.50 25.72 10.46
C VAL A 148 6.41 25.20 11.55
N LEU A 149 5.89 24.29 12.38
CA LEU A 149 6.60 23.77 13.56
C LEU A 149 7.35 22.45 13.32
N GLY A 150 7.23 21.86 12.14
CA GLY A 150 7.97 20.66 11.72
C GLY A 150 8.95 20.95 10.58
N ASP A 151 9.50 19.89 10.01
CA ASP A 151 10.45 20.02 8.91
C ASP A 151 9.76 20.48 7.62
N VAL A 152 10.40 21.40 6.90
CA VAL A 152 9.93 21.86 5.59
C VAL A 152 10.67 21.13 4.47
N GLY A 153 9.92 20.60 3.50
CA GLY A 153 10.43 20.12 2.22
C GLY A 153 11.39 18.93 2.32
N ARG A 154 11.27 18.10 3.37
CA ARG A 154 12.06 16.88 3.52
C ARG A 154 11.83 15.97 2.31
N MET A 155 12.88 15.71 1.53
CA MET A 155 12.79 14.94 0.28
C MET A 155 11.90 15.56 -0.82
N MET A 156 11.70 16.88 -0.80
CA MET A 156 11.02 17.59 -1.87
C MET A 156 11.85 17.55 -3.17
N GLU A 157 11.23 17.19 -4.29
CA GLU A 157 11.87 17.17 -5.61
C GLU A 157 11.58 18.45 -6.40
N ASN A 158 10.31 18.82 -6.55
CA ASN A 158 9.87 20.09 -7.14
C ASN A 158 8.59 20.60 -6.43
N GLY A 159 8.06 21.72 -6.93
CA GLY A 159 6.95 22.44 -6.32
C GLY A 159 7.36 23.83 -5.84
N LYS A 160 6.38 24.62 -5.38
CA LYS A 160 6.62 25.92 -4.74
C LYS A 160 5.93 25.96 -3.40
N ILE A 161 6.65 26.37 -2.37
CA ILE A 161 6.09 26.59 -1.04
C ILE A 161 6.25 28.07 -0.69
N PHE A 162 5.20 28.69 -0.17
CA PHE A 162 5.20 30.06 0.30
C PHE A 162 4.78 30.08 1.77
N ILE A 163 5.66 30.57 2.65
CA ILE A 163 5.39 30.61 4.10
C ILE A 163 5.51 32.07 4.57
N ALA A 164 4.49 32.57 5.27
CA ALA A 164 4.50 33.91 5.83
C ALA A 164 5.00 33.97 7.29
N GLY A 165 4.80 32.91 8.07
CA GLY A 165 5.30 32.79 9.45
C GLY A 165 6.72 32.25 9.54
N ASP A 166 7.08 31.84 10.75
CA ASP A 166 8.37 31.25 11.08
C ASP A 166 8.43 29.76 10.73
N PHE A 167 9.62 29.29 10.34
CA PHE A 167 9.90 27.89 10.06
C PHE A 167 11.41 27.61 10.19
N ASP A 168 11.75 26.36 10.46
CA ASP A 168 13.14 25.92 10.53
C ASP A 168 13.71 25.67 9.11
N ASP A 169 14.76 26.42 8.77
CA ASP A 169 15.49 26.22 7.51
C ASP A 169 16.42 25.00 7.61
N ASN A 170 16.73 24.37 6.47
CA ASN A 170 17.64 23.23 6.41
C ASN A 170 18.44 23.19 5.11
N ASP A 171 19.51 22.38 5.11
CA ASP A 171 20.49 22.35 4.01
C ASP A 171 19.90 21.97 2.65
N ASN A 172 18.72 21.31 2.61
CA ASN A 172 18.06 20.87 1.39
C ASN A 172 17.15 21.94 0.76
N LEU A 173 16.96 23.09 1.41
CA LEU A 173 16.08 24.15 0.95
C LEU A 173 16.85 25.33 0.36
N GLU A 174 16.28 25.92 -0.69
CA GLU A 174 16.63 27.25 -1.18
C GLU A 174 15.51 28.21 -0.77
N VAL A 175 15.80 29.05 0.23
CA VAL A 175 14.87 30.05 0.75
C VAL A 175 15.19 31.42 0.16
N LYS A 176 14.18 32.08 -0.43
CA LYS A 176 14.29 33.41 -1.03
C LYS A 176 13.08 34.26 -0.66
N ASN A 177 13.20 35.57 -0.78
CA ASN A 177 12.01 36.44 -0.75
C ASN A 177 11.11 36.12 -1.96
N ILE A 178 9.79 36.21 -1.76
CA ILE A 178 8.83 35.96 -2.83
C ILE A 178 9.04 36.93 -4.02
N SER A 179 8.94 36.40 -5.23
CA SER A 179 9.04 37.21 -6.45
C SER A 179 7.76 38.05 -6.66
N PRO A 180 7.81 39.22 -7.33
CA PRO A 180 6.62 40.03 -7.59
C PRO A 180 5.52 39.30 -8.38
N SER A 181 5.92 38.38 -9.27
CA SER A 181 4.98 37.59 -10.10
C SER A 181 4.29 36.51 -9.28
N ASP A 182 5.02 35.81 -8.41
CA ASP A 182 4.43 34.83 -7.49
C ASP A 182 3.59 35.52 -6.42
N TRP A 183 4.02 36.68 -5.90
CA TRP A 183 3.23 37.47 -4.96
C TRP A 183 1.87 37.89 -5.52
N LYS A 184 1.81 38.28 -6.80
CA LYS A 184 0.53 38.60 -7.46
C LYS A 184 -0.42 37.40 -7.48
N LYS A 185 0.11 36.17 -7.63
CA LYS A 185 -0.69 34.93 -7.61
C LYS A 185 -1.17 34.61 -6.20
N VAL A 186 -0.24 34.59 -5.23
CA VAL A 186 -0.56 34.36 -3.81
C VAL A 186 -1.59 35.37 -3.32
N LYS A 187 -1.41 36.67 -3.61
CA LYS A 187 -2.36 37.72 -3.21
C LYS A 187 -3.75 37.53 -3.83
N LYS A 188 -3.83 37.04 -5.06
CA LYS A 188 -5.12 36.70 -5.68
C LYS A 188 -5.77 35.53 -4.96
N GLU A 189 -5.01 34.47 -4.70
CA GLU A 189 -5.50 33.25 -4.03
C GLU A 189 -5.97 33.52 -2.59
N LEU A 190 -5.25 34.36 -1.84
CA LEU A 190 -5.66 34.85 -0.51
C LEU A 190 -6.97 35.64 -0.60
N LYS A 191 -7.07 36.59 -1.54
CA LYS A 191 -8.29 37.39 -1.73
C LYS A 191 -9.50 36.55 -2.12
N ASP A 192 -9.32 35.61 -3.04
CA ASP A 192 -10.40 34.73 -3.53
C ASP A 192 -10.93 33.81 -2.41
N ASN A 193 -10.10 33.52 -1.40
CA ASN A 193 -10.47 32.75 -0.20
C ASN A 193 -10.79 33.62 1.04
N GLY A 194 -10.90 34.95 0.89
CA GLY A 194 -11.29 35.85 1.98
C GLY A 194 -10.22 36.08 3.06
N ILE A 195 -8.95 35.81 2.77
CA ILE A 195 -7.83 35.98 3.71
C ILE A 195 -7.19 37.34 3.50
N ASP A 196 -7.01 38.10 4.59
CA ASP A 196 -6.31 39.37 4.55
C ASP A 196 -4.79 39.17 4.43
N SER A 197 -4.18 39.91 3.51
CA SER A 197 -2.76 39.79 3.17
C SER A 197 -1.94 41.03 3.55
N ARG A 198 -2.54 42.03 4.21
CA ARG A 198 -1.89 43.31 4.51
C ARG A 198 -0.61 43.16 5.35
N ASP A 199 -0.64 42.24 6.31
CA ASP A 199 0.46 42.04 7.27
C ASP A 199 1.28 40.78 6.97
N LEU A 200 1.04 40.12 5.82
CA LEU A 200 1.72 38.88 5.46
C LEU A 200 2.89 39.14 4.51
N THR A 201 4.08 38.68 4.90
CA THR A 201 5.28 38.69 4.06
C THR A 201 5.75 37.27 3.82
N PHE A 202 5.72 36.82 2.57
CA PHE A 202 6.03 35.42 2.24
C PHE A 202 7.50 35.22 1.86
N LYS A 203 8.09 34.16 2.39
CA LYS A 203 9.31 33.53 1.86
C LYS A 203 8.91 32.45 0.85
N SER A 204 9.62 32.40 -0.26
CA SER A 204 9.57 31.32 -1.24
C SER A 204 10.58 30.24 -0.85
N VAL A 205 10.10 29.02 -0.68
CA VAL A 205 10.90 27.85 -0.35
C VAL A 205 10.86 26.87 -1.53
N LEU A 206 12.05 26.50 -2.00
CA LEU A 206 12.26 25.58 -3.13
C LEU A 206 13.25 24.48 -2.73
N SER A 207 13.18 23.33 -3.43
CA SER A 207 14.18 22.28 -3.25
C SER A 207 15.51 22.65 -3.90
N LYS A 208 16.62 22.52 -3.16
CA LYS A 208 17.96 22.47 -3.77
C LYS A 208 18.05 21.17 -4.55
N LYS A 209 18.37 21.27 -5.85
CA LYS A 209 18.59 20.13 -6.74
C LYS A 209 19.85 19.35 -6.37
N THR A 210 19.85 18.68 -5.22
CA THR A 210 20.93 17.86 -4.70
C THR A 210 20.47 16.43 -4.38
N PHE A 211 19.43 15.95 -5.04
CA PHE A 211 19.19 14.51 -5.12
C PHE A 211 20.17 13.88 -6.10
N LYS A 212 21.31 13.42 -5.58
CA LYS A 212 22.00 12.29 -6.21
C LYS A 212 20.97 11.17 -6.24
N LYS A 213 20.46 10.86 -7.43
CA LYS A 213 19.62 9.70 -7.70
C LYS A 213 20.34 8.51 -7.10
N GLY A 214 19.93 8.08 -5.90
CA GLY A 214 20.41 6.85 -5.32
C GLY A 214 20.07 5.80 -6.37
N SER A 215 21.09 5.17 -6.96
CA SER A 215 20.89 4.07 -7.89
C SER A 215 19.86 3.15 -7.25
N THR A 216 18.75 2.88 -7.94
CA THR A 216 17.93 1.70 -7.65
C THR A 216 18.89 0.53 -7.67
N LYS A 217 19.44 0.17 -6.51
CA LYS A 217 20.22 -1.04 -6.39
C LYS A 217 19.21 -2.13 -6.67
N ASN A 218 19.35 -2.80 -7.80
CA ASN A 218 18.71 -4.09 -7.97
C ASN A 218 19.07 -4.90 -6.72
N PRO A 219 18.08 -5.38 -5.96
CA PRO A 219 18.37 -6.17 -4.77
C PRO A 219 19.29 -7.33 -5.19
N GLU A 220 20.45 -7.43 -4.56
CA GLU A 220 21.32 -8.59 -4.74
C GLU A 220 20.57 -9.79 -4.13
N TYR A 221 20.02 -10.65 -4.99
CA TYR A 221 19.37 -11.87 -4.58
C TYR A 221 20.39 -12.81 -3.92
N ILE A 222 20.45 -12.81 -2.59
CA ILE A 222 21.18 -13.82 -1.84
C ILE A 222 20.26 -15.04 -1.71
N SER A 223 20.23 -15.91 -2.73
CA SER A 223 19.51 -17.19 -2.60
C SER A 223 20.34 -18.18 -1.78
N LEU A 224 19.68 -18.86 -0.84
CA LEU A 224 20.29 -19.93 -0.04
C LEU A 224 20.16 -21.30 -0.72
N THR A 225 19.53 -21.35 -1.90
CA THR A 225 19.08 -22.57 -2.56
C THR A 225 20.17 -23.56 -2.92
N ASN A 226 21.38 -23.08 -3.25
CA ASN A 226 22.50 -23.96 -3.62
C ASN A 226 22.96 -24.82 -2.43
N ASP A 227 22.76 -24.32 -1.21
CA ASP A 227 23.11 -25.01 0.02
C ASP A 227 21.94 -25.82 0.59
N ILE A 228 20.76 -25.81 -0.05
CA ILE A 228 19.57 -26.57 0.35
C ILE A 228 19.36 -27.71 -0.65
N ILE A 229 19.25 -28.93 -0.14
CA ILE A 229 18.98 -30.13 -0.92
C ILE A 229 17.63 -30.74 -0.51
N SER A 230 16.88 -31.22 -1.51
CA SER A 230 15.66 -31.97 -1.28
C SER A 230 16.02 -33.41 -0.92
N ILE A 231 15.38 -33.95 0.11
CA ILE A 231 15.49 -35.35 0.49
C ILE A 231 14.11 -35.95 0.72
N PRO A 232 13.90 -37.24 0.45
CA PRO A 232 12.69 -37.93 0.92
C PRO A 232 12.63 -37.82 2.45
N ALA A 233 11.57 -37.20 2.98
CA ALA A 233 11.50 -36.89 4.42
C ALA A 233 11.49 -38.13 5.32
N SER A 234 11.04 -39.27 4.81
CA SER A 234 10.92 -40.49 5.59
C SER A 234 10.92 -41.74 4.71
N LEU A 235 11.67 -42.76 5.13
CA LEU A 235 11.61 -44.12 4.58
C LEU A 235 10.22 -44.78 4.76
N THR A 236 9.32 -44.17 5.54
CA THR A 236 7.95 -44.68 5.76
C THR A 236 7.00 -44.43 4.60
N ARG A 237 7.35 -43.55 3.64
CA ARG A 237 6.53 -43.29 2.45
C ARG A 237 7.31 -43.66 1.20
N ARG A 238 6.76 -44.56 0.38
CA ARG A 238 7.34 -44.85 -0.93
C ARG A 238 7.21 -43.62 -1.84
N PRO A 239 8.17 -43.37 -2.75
CA PRO A 239 7.98 -42.44 -3.85
C PRO A 239 6.69 -42.77 -4.63
N ARG A 240 6.03 -41.72 -5.11
CA ARG A 240 4.84 -41.81 -5.95
C ARG A 240 5.23 -42.19 -7.38
N THR A 241 4.43 -43.01 -8.03
CA THR A 241 4.62 -43.49 -9.39
C THR A 241 4.02 -42.47 -10.37
N PRO A 242 4.84 -41.83 -11.23
CA PRO A 242 4.33 -40.87 -12.20
C PRO A 242 3.25 -41.49 -13.10
N GLY A 243 2.10 -40.81 -13.22
CA GLY A 243 0.97 -41.24 -14.06
C GLY A 243 0.03 -42.26 -13.43
N LEU A 244 0.34 -42.81 -12.25
CA LEU A 244 -0.53 -43.74 -11.51
C LEU A 244 -1.03 -43.14 -10.19
N ASP A 245 -0.15 -42.46 -9.46
CA ASP A 245 -0.48 -41.79 -8.21
C ASP A 245 -0.88 -40.33 -8.49
N GLU A 246 -2.07 -39.90 -8.05
CA GLU A 246 -2.50 -38.51 -8.16
C GLU A 246 -1.75 -37.60 -7.18
N ILE A 247 -1.35 -36.41 -7.64
CA ILE A 247 -0.67 -35.39 -6.84
C ILE A 247 -1.47 -34.09 -6.88
N ASN A 248 -1.87 -33.61 -5.70
CA ASN A 248 -2.63 -32.38 -5.56
C ASN A 248 -1.69 -31.16 -5.41
N LEU A 249 -1.61 -30.37 -6.49
CA LEU A 249 -0.89 -29.10 -6.55
C LEU A 249 -1.81 -27.87 -6.40
N SER A 250 -3.11 -28.07 -6.23
CA SER A 250 -4.07 -26.98 -6.29
C SER A 250 -3.87 -25.97 -5.15
N LEU A 251 -4.16 -24.70 -5.44
CA LEU A 251 -4.16 -23.61 -4.48
C LEU A 251 -5.41 -22.76 -4.69
N THR A 252 -6.12 -22.45 -3.61
CA THR A 252 -7.25 -21.53 -3.62
C THR A 252 -6.87 -20.27 -2.83
N ILE A 253 -6.98 -19.11 -3.47
CA ILE A 253 -6.74 -17.80 -2.84
C ILE A 253 -8.08 -17.11 -2.61
N GLY A 254 -8.30 -16.61 -1.39
CA GLY A 254 -9.53 -15.91 -1.02
C GLY A 254 -10.74 -16.83 -0.92
N SER A 255 -10.61 -17.97 -0.24
CA SER A 255 -11.69 -18.96 -0.06
C SER A 255 -12.98 -18.43 0.55
N LYS A 256 -12.94 -17.25 1.17
CA LYS A 256 -14.09 -16.55 1.76
C LYS A 256 -14.70 -15.48 0.84
N ARG A 257 -14.18 -15.31 -0.38
CA ARG A 257 -14.65 -14.34 -1.38
C ARG A 257 -15.75 -14.94 -2.24
N GLU A 258 -16.52 -14.09 -2.92
CA GLU A 258 -17.54 -14.57 -3.85
C GLU A 258 -16.92 -15.29 -5.06
N GLU A 259 -15.78 -14.81 -5.54
CA GLU A 259 -15.01 -15.42 -6.63
C GLU A 259 -13.58 -15.75 -6.17
N PRO A 260 -13.39 -16.86 -5.43
CA PRO A 260 -12.06 -17.31 -5.05
C PRO A 260 -11.24 -17.67 -6.29
N LEU A 261 -9.94 -17.35 -6.26
CA LEU A 261 -9.03 -17.72 -7.35
C LEU A 261 -8.52 -19.14 -7.12
N ASN A 262 -8.97 -20.07 -7.96
CA ASN A 262 -8.52 -21.46 -7.94
C ASN A 262 -7.44 -21.70 -8.99
N LEU A 263 -6.30 -22.21 -8.55
CA LEU A 263 -5.14 -22.52 -9.37
C LEU A 263 -4.89 -24.02 -9.34
N THR A 264 -4.71 -24.65 -10.49
CA THR A 264 -4.35 -26.08 -10.59
C THR A 264 -2.86 -26.33 -10.36
N ILE A 265 -2.05 -25.29 -10.57
CA ILE A 265 -0.63 -25.21 -10.25
C ILE A 265 -0.48 -23.98 -9.35
N PRO A 266 0.24 -24.03 -8.22
CA PRO A 266 0.24 -22.97 -7.22
C PRO A 266 1.20 -21.85 -7.65
N LEU A 267 0.86 -21.21 -8.76
CA LEU A 267 1.65 -20.22 -9.45
C LEU A 267 0.74 -19.07 -9.90
N LEU A 268 1.11 -17.86 -9.53
CA LEU A 268 0.65 -16.63 -10.16
C LEU A 268 1.73 -16.18 -11.15
N TRP A 269 1.39 -16.07 -12.43
CA TRP A 269 2.28 -15.63 -13.50
C TRP A 269 1.63 -14.58 -14.40
N GLN A 270 2.43 -13.90 -15.22
CA GLN A 270 1.94 -13.05 -16.31
C GLN A 270 2.06 -13.78 -17.65
N GLY A 271 1.14 -13.60 -18.59
CA GLY A 271 1.25 -14.22 -19.91
C GLY A 271 -0.09 -14.69 -20.47
N THR A 272 -0.03 -15.59 -21.44
CA THR A 272 -1.23 -16.14 -22.08
C THR A 272 -2.05 -16.95 -21.06
N ASN A 273 -3.34 -16.70 -20.97
CA ASN A 273 -4.27 -17.33 -20.01
C ASN A 273 -3.88 -17.18 -18.53
N ALA A 274 -3.03 -16.19 -18.21
CA ALA A 274 -2.72 -15.82 -16.84
C ALA A 274 -3.94 -15.19 -16.14
N PRO A 275 -4.06 -15.35 -14.81
CA PRO A 275 -5.01 -14.53 -14.05
C PRO A 275 -4.68 -13.05 -14.20
N THR A 276 -5.70 -12.20 -14.35
CA THR A 276 -5.54 -10.76 -14.50
C THR A 276 -5.39 -10.09 -13.12
N TYR A 277 -4.42 -9.19 -13.00
CA TYR A 277 -4.09 -8.53 -11.74
C TYR A 277 -4.54 -7.08 -11.74
N PHE A 278 -5.32 -6.70 -10.74
CA PHE A 278 -5.42 -5.31 -10.34
C PHE A 278 -4.22 -5.01 -9.44
N SER A 279 -3.23 -4.25 -9.92
CA SER A 279 -2.08 -3.84 -9.11
C SER A 279 -2.21 -2.38 -8.70
N TRP A 280 -2.22 -2.12 -7.40
CA TRP A 280 -2.18 -0.76 -6.86
C TRP A 280 -0.91 -0.56 -6.06
N LYS A 281 -0.08 0.40 -6.46
CA LYS A 281 1.07 0.82 -5.67
C LYS A 281 0.69 1.98 -4.76
N ILE A 282 1.39 2.07 -3.63
CA ILE A 282 1.28 3.24 -2.75
C ILE A 282 1.42 4.54 -3.55
N ASN A 283 0.47 5.46 -3.33
CA ASN A 283 0.35 6.75 -3.99
C ASN A 283 0.05 6.71 -5.50
N GLU A 284 -0.14 5.55 -6.12
CA GLU A 284 -0.58 5.48 -7.51
C GLU A 284 -2.09 5.71 -7.64
N LYS A 285 -2.48 6.35 -8.74
CA LYS A 285 -3.89 6.48 -9.09
C LYS A 285 -4.41 5.08 -9.41
N ILE A 286 -5.56 4.72 -8.88
CA ILE A 286 -6.32 3.56 -9.38
C ILE A 286 -6.72 3.90 -10.83
N THR A 287 -6.12 3.20 -11.78
CA THR A 287 -6.32 3.42 -13.24
C THR A 287 -6.86 2.20 -13.98
N ASN A 288 -6.91 1.04 -13.33
CA ASN A 288 -7.25 -0.23 -13.98
C ASN A 288 -8.65 -0.73 -13.57
N ASP A 289 -9.31 -1.46 -14.48
CA ASP A 289 -10.58 -2.15 -14.24
C ASP A 289 -10.44 -3.20 -13.14
N LEU A 290 -10.81 -2.81 -11.93
CA LEU A 290 -11.02 -3.74 -10.82
C LEU A 290 -12.01 -4.85 -11.23
N ASP A 291 -13.02 -4.52 -12.05
CA ASP A 291 -14.07 -5.43 -12.51
C ASP A 291 -13.57 -6.56 -13.40
N ASN A 292 -12.51 -6.34 -14.19
CA ASN A 292 -11.96 -7.33 -15.12
C ASN A 292 -10.78 -8.12 -14.53
N SER A 293 -10.46 -7.89 -13.26
CA SER A 293 -9.35 -8.56 -12.57
C SER A 293 -9.82 -9.84 -11.88
N ASN A 294 -8.92 -10.82 -11.73
CA ASN A 294 -9.15 -12.03 -10.92
C ASN A 294 -8.62 -11.91 -9.49
N ILE A 295 -7.69 -10.98 -9.27
CA ILE A 295 -7.05 -10.76 -7.97
C ILE A 295 -6.56 -9.32 -7.87
N ALA A 296 -6.62 -8.75 -6.67
CA ALA A 296 -6.06 -7.45 -6.36
C ALA A 296 -4.74 -7.61 -5.60
N ILE A 297 -3.73 -6.83 -5.98
CA ILE A 297 -2.40 -6.79 -5.37
C ILE A 297 -2.14 -5.36 -4.91
N ILE A 298 -2.08 -5.17 -3.60
CA ILE A 298 -1.59 -3.94 -2.98
C ILE A 298 -0.07 -4.05 -2.92
N ASP A 299 0.61 -3.37 -3.84
CA ASP A 299 2.06 -3.41 -3.99
C ASP A 299 2.75 -2.31 -3.19
N LEU A 300 3.45 -2.76 -2.16
CA LEU A 300 3.97 -1.90 -1.12
C LEU A 300 5.51 -1.93 -1.10
N THR A 301 6.11 -2.49 -2.15
CA THR A 301 7.55 -2.45 -2.40
C THR A 301 7.96 -1.25 -3.25
N ALA A 302 7.01 -0.45 -3.74
CA ALA A 302 7.26 0.66 -4.65
C ALA A 302 7.95 1.88 -4.01
N THR A 303 8.21 1.84 -2.70
CA THR A 303 8.87 2.93 -1.96
C THR A 303 10.11 2.39 -1.22
N ASN A 304 11.22 3.13 -1.28
CA ASN A 304 12.46 2.80 -0.56
C ASN A 304 12.39 3.06 0.95
N ILE A 305 11.22 3.46 1.46
CA ILE A 305 11.06 3.88 2.84
C ILE A 305 10.70 2.65 3.67
N SER A 306 11.55 2.33 4.64
CA SER A 306 11.40 1.18 5.54
C SER A 306 10.17 1.27 6.46
N ARG A 307 9.44 2.38 6.39
CA ARG A 307 8.11 2.60 6.94
C ARG A 307 7.32 3.40 5.93
N ARG A 308 6.17 2.86 5.52
CA ARG A 308 5.24 3.53 4.62
C ARG A 308 4.69 4.75 5.35
N LEU A 309 5.12 5.95 4.95
CA LEU A 309 4.74 7.22 5.58
C LEU A 309 3.22 7.41 5.68
N ASP A 310 2.49 6.68 4.84
CA ASP A 310 1.05 6.68 4.57
C ASP A 310 0.28 5.53 5.24
N MET A 311 0.97 4.59 5.89
CA MET A 311 0.37 3.58 6.76
C MET A 311 0.97 3.69 8.16
N LYS A 312 0.65 4.79 8.85
CA LYS A 312 1.13 5.10 10.20
C LYS A 312 0.56 4.10 11.22
N LYS A 313 -0.61 3.50 10.94
CA LYS A 313 -1.30 2.53 11.81
C LYS A 313 -1.76 1.28 11.03
N PRO A 314 -1.89 0.12 11.70
CA PRO A 314 -2.45 -1.10 11.10
C PRO A 314 -3.84 -0.92 10.46
N THR A 315 -4.63 0.03 11.00
CA THR A 315 -5.96 0.40 10.49
C THR A 315 -5.94 0.99 9.09
N ASP A 316 -4.81 1.59 8.67
CA ASP A 316 -4.73 2.26 7.37
C ASP A 316 -4.73 1.22 6.24
N LEU A 317 -4.09 0.07 6.43
CA LEU A 317 -4.18 -1.07 5.50
C LEU A 317 -5.62 -1.60 5.41
N ALA A 318 -6.26 -1.74 6.57
CA ALA A 318 -7.63 -2.24 6.66
C ALA A 318 -8.60 -1.32 5.90
N ASN A 319 -8.40 -0.01 5.96
CA ASN A 319 -9.19 0.96 5.21
C ASN A 319 -9.02 0.80 3.70
N VAL A 320 -7.80 0.64 3.20
CA VAL A 320 -7.55 0.41 1.76
C VAL A 320 -8.19 -0.91 1.31
N ILE A 321 -8.04 -1.97 2.08
CA ILE A 321 -8.66 -3.27 1.79
C ILE A 321 -10.19 -3.16 1.80
N ASN A 322 -10.78 -2.44 2.76
CA ASN A 322 -12.22 -2.20 2.79
C ASN A 322 -12.70 -1.41 1.57
N LEU A 323 -11.94 -0.43 1.10
CA LEU A 323 -12.25 0.29 -0.14
C LEU A 323 -12.21 -0.64 -1.37
N LEU A 324 -11.22 -1.53 -1.46
CA LEU A 324 -11.16 -2.53 -2.53
C LEU A 324 -12.30 -3.55 -2.44
N ASN A 325 -12.67 -3.98 -1.23
CA ASN A 325 -13.82 -4.84 -1.01
C ASN A 325 -15.11 -4.16 -1.46
N GLN A 326 -15.33 -2.90 -1.09
CA GLN A 326 -16.51 -2.14 -1.54
C GLN A 326 -16.50 -1.93 -3.06
N GLY A 327 -15.35 -1.57 -3.62
CA GLY A 327 -15.20 -1.33 -5.05
C GLY A 327 -15.38 -2.59 -5.90
N SER A 328 -15.08 -3.76 -5.36
CA SER A 328 -15.23 -5.06 -6.04
C SER A 328 -16.47 -5.84 -5.59
N ALA A 329 -17.34 -5.27 -4.75
CA ALA A 329 -18.45 -5.99 -4.10
C ALA A 329 -18.03 -7.31 -3.41
N ASN A 330 -16.87 -7.32 -2.75
CA ASN A 330 -16.29 -8.48 -2.05
C ASN A 330 -15.99 -9.70 -2.96
N ARG A 331 -15.96 -9.48 -4.28
CA ARG A 331 -15.70 -10.51 -5.28
C ARG A 331 -14.25 -11.00 -5.28
N LEU A 332 -13.30 -10.08 -5.13
CA LEU A 332 -11.89 -10.35 -5.40
C LEU A 332 -11.07 -10.74 -4.18
N PRO A 333 -10.18 -11.74 -4.31
CA PRO A 333 -9.10 -11.94 -3.36
C PRO A 333 -8.12 -10.75 -3.40
N ILE A 334 -7.61 -10.36 -2.23
CA ILE A 334 -6.69 -9.25 -2.06
C ILE A 334 -5.39 -9.75 -1.43
N LEU A 335 -4.28 -9.55 -2.14
CA LEU A 335 -2.92 -9.85 -1.68
C LEU A 335 -2.16 -8.57 -1.38
N VAL A 336 -1.28 -8.65 -0.40
CA VAL A 336 -0.38 -7.56 -0.01
C VAL A 336 1.05 -7.95 -0.35
N ARG A 337 1.72 -7.19 -1.24
CA ARG A 337 3.10 -7.47 -1.67
C ARG A 337 4.10 -6.62 -0.90
N ILE A 338 5.03 -7.24 -0.19
CA ILE A 338 5.96 -6.59 0.76
C ILE A 338 7.39 -7.14 0.66
N TYR A 339 8.39 -6.33 1.04
CA TYR A 339 9.75 -6.82 1.24
C TYR A 339 9.86 -7.64 2.53
N ALA A 340 10.69 -8.68 2.50
CA ALA A 340 11.04 -9.48 3.65
C ALA A 340 11.91 -8.67 4.63
N GLY A 341 11.28 -8.10 5.66
CA GLY A 341 11.88 -7.28 6.71
C GLY A 341 11.45 -7.72 8.11
N ASP A 342 10.70 -6.86 8.81
CA ASP A 342 10.14 -7.14 10.15
C ASP A 342 8.84 -7.96 10.03
N LEU A 343 8.98 -9.20 9.54
CA LEU A 343 7.85 -10.03 9.12
C LEU A 343 6.83 -10.30 10.22
N ASP A 344 7.24 -10.53 11.47
CA ASP A 344 6.29 -10.79 12.55
C ASP A 344 5.33 -9.61 12.75
N LYS A 345 5.85 -8.37 12.73
CA LYS A 345 5.00 -7.18 12.83
C LYS A 345 4.19 -6.96 11.57
N ASP A 346 4.82 -7.04 10.40
CA ASP A 346 4.18 -6.76 9.13
C ASP A 346 3.05 -7.76 8.83
N LEU A 347 3.29 -9.06 9.02
CA LEU A 347 2.29 -10.11 8.85
C LEU A 347 1.19 -10.02 9.90
N GLY A 348 1.52 -9.66 11.14
CA GLY A 348 0.51 -9.41 12.17
C GLY A 348 -0.43 -8.25 11.82
N VAL A 349 0.06 -7.23 11.11
CA VAL A 349 -0.77 -6.15 10.57
C VAL A 349 -1.63 -6.62 9.40
N ILE A 350 -1.03 -7.34 8.45
CA ILE A 350 -1.73 -7.85 7.25
C ILE A 350 -2.83 -8.86 7.62
N ALA A 351 -2.58 -9.72 8.61
CA ALA A 351 -3.57 -10.68 9.10
C ALA A 351 -4.81 -9.96 9.65
N LYS A 352 -4.62 -8.86 10.37
CA LYS A 352 -5.69 -8.06 10.96
C LYS A 352 -6.36 -7.11 9.98
N SER A 353 -5.79 -6.89 8.80
CA SER A 353 -6.34 -5.96 7.82
C SER A 353 -7.40 -6.56 6.90
N GLY A 354 -7.61 -7.87 6.94
CA GLY A 354 -8.58 -8.57 6.08
C GLY A 354 -8.03 -8.92 4.69
N ALA A 355 -6.71 -8.98 4.52
CA ALA A 355 -6.08 -9.49 3.30
C ALA A 355 -6.22 -11.02 3.25
N ASP A 356 -6.34 -11.57 2.04
CA ASP A 356 -6.40 -13.03 1.83
C ASP A 356 -5.02 -13.68 1.78
N GLY A 357 -3.97 -12.86 1.63
CA GLY A 357 -2.61 -13.32 1.56
C GLY A 357 -1.56 -12.23 1.40
N VAL A 358 -0.32 -12.68 1.39
CA VAL A 358 0.87 -11.85 1.26
C VAL A 358 1.77 -12.41 0.15
N ILE A 359 2.39 -11.51 -0.62
CA ILE A 359 3.48 -11.84 -1.54
C ILE A 359 4.77 -11.32 -0.90
N LEU A 360 5.66 -12.25 -0.54
CA LEU A 360 6.94 -11.94 0.07
C LEU A 360 8.01 -11.74 -1.01
N VAL A 361 8.70 -10.61 -0.91
CA VAL A 361 9.75 -10.21 -1.85
C VAL A 361 11.09 -10.22 -1.14
N SER A 362 12.07 -10.92 -1.72
CA SER A 362 13.45 -10.90 -1.27
C SER A 362 14.05 -9.50 -1.40
N ASP A 363 14.76 -9.05 -0.36
CA ASP A 363 15.65 -7.87 -0.41
C ASP A 363 16.91 -8.17 0.41
N LYS A 364 17.07 -7.56 1.60
CA LYS A 364 18.19 -7.84 2.52
C LYS A 364 18.12 -9.23 3.16
N MET A 365 16.92 -9.81 3.25
CA MET A 365 16.71 -11.15 3.77
C MET A 365 16.39 -12.11 2.62
N PRO A 366 17.07 -13.28 2.56
CA PRO A 366 16.72 -14.35 1.62
C PRO A 366 15.27 -14.79 1.80
N ILE A 367 14.59 -15.04 0.68
CA ILE A 367 13.18 -15.48 0.69
C ILE A 367 13.02 -16.80 1.46
N GLU A 368 14.02 -17.67 1.45
CA GLU A 368 14.01 -18.94 2.19
C GLU A 368 13.87 -18.72 3.71
N ALA A 369 14.57 -17.72 4.27
CA ALA A 369 14.46 -17.37 5.68
C ALA A 369 13.16 -16.61 6.00
N ALA A 370 12.69 -15.79 5.05
CA ALA A 370 11.42 -15.09 5.14
C ALA A 370 10.23 -16.06 5.30
N LEU A 371 10.22 -17.12 4.50
CA LEU A 371 9.15 -18.12 4.52
C LEU A 371 9.07 -18.86 5.85
N VAL A 372 10.21 -19.23 6.43
CA VAL A 372 10.28 -19.88 7.75
C VAL A 372 9.65 -19.00 8.82
N SER A 373 9.97 -17.71 8.81
CA SER A 373 9.43 -16.73 9.76
C SER A 373 7.92 -16.52 9.57
N SER A 374 7.43 -16.65 8.33
CA SER A 374 6.02 -16.45 8.00
C SER A 374 5.09 -17.63 8.36
N ARG A 375 5.63 -18.81 8.72
CA ARG A 375 4.85 -20.04 8.91
C ARG A 375 3.74 -19.93 9.95
N ASN A 376 3.92 -19.13 10.98
CA ASN A 376 2.91 -18.93 12.03
C ASN A 376 1.59 -18.37 11.45
N TYR A 377 1.65 -17.69 10.31
CA TYR A 377 0.51 -17.07 9.62
C TYR A 377 -0.08 -17.93 8.50
N SER A 378 0.49 -19.11 8.22
CA SER A 378 0.07 -20.00 7.11
C SER A 378 -1.37 -20.51 7.21
N LYS A 379 -1.96 -20.49 8.42
CA LYS A 379 -3.38 -20.84 8.64
C LYS A 379 -4.32 -19.64 8.52
N GLU A 380 -3.78 -18.42 8.65
CA GLU A 380 -4.56 -17.18 8.63
C GLU A 380 -4.69 -16.62 7.21
N MET A 381 -3.65 -16.78 6.39
CA MET A 381 -3.59 -16.20 5.05
C MET A 381 -2.71 -17.03 4.10
N THR A 382 -2.89 -16.80 2.79
CA THR A 382 -2.03 -17.39 1.75
C THR A 382 -0.67 -16.71 1.72
N ILE A 383 0.42 -17.47 1.67
CA ILE A 383 1.78 -16.91 1.60
C ILE A 383 2.40 -17.28 0.25
N LEU A 384 2.66 -16.28 -0.58
CA LEU A 384 3.31 -16.47 -1.87
C LEU A 384 4.76 -16.00 -1.83
N ALA A 385 5.66 -16.79 -2.40
CA ALA A 385 7.07 -16.42 -2.56
C ALA A 385 7.30 -15.83 -3.95
N GLU A 386 7.87 -14.63 -4.02
CA GLU A 386 8.23 -14.03 -5.30
C GLU A 386 9.50 -14.65 -5.89
N THR A 387 9.46 -14.94 -7.20
CA THR A 387 10.59 -15.48 -7.96
C THR A 387 10.71 -14.81 -9.34
N ASN A 388 11.93 -14.81 -9.88
CA ASN A 388 12.21 -14.23 -11.20
C ASN A 388 12.27 -15.29 -12.32
N GLN A 389 12.36 -16.57 -11.94
CA GLN A 389 12.55 -17.68 -12.86
C GLN A 389 11.56 -18.79 -12.53
N LEU A 390 11.00 -19.39 -13.57
CA LEU A 390 10.14 -20.55 -13.46
C LEU A 390 11.02 -21.80 -13.26
N ASN A 391 11.30 -22.17 -12.00
CA ASN A 391 12.16 -23.30 -11.66
C ASN A 391 11.48 -24.22 -10.63
N TYR A 392 11.07 -25.41 -11.06
CA TYR A 392 10.31 -26.34 -10.22
C TYR A 392 11.11 -26.84 -9.02
N GLN A 393 12.42 -27.08 -9.17
CA GLN A 393 13.27 -27.56 -8.07
C GLN A 393 13.39 -26.51 -6.97
N TYR A 394 13.49 -25.23 -7.37
CA TYR A 394 13.50 -24.13 -6.43
C TYR A 394 12.13 -23.96 -5.76
N SER A 395 11.04 -24.02 -6.54
CA SER A 395 9.68 -23.95 -6.00
C SER A 395 9.42 -25.02 -4.94
N VAL A 396 9.84 -26.28 -5.15
CA VAL A 396 9.71 -27.36 -4.14
C VAL A 396 10.36 -26.98 -2.81
N LYS A 397 11.55 -26.36 -2.85
CA LYS A 397 12.24 -25.89 -1.63
C LYS A 397 11.44 -24.78 -0.95
N LEU A 398 10.90 -23.83 -1.69
CA LEU A 398 10.08 -22.74 -1.14
C LEU A 398 8.77 -23.26 -0.53
N PHE A 399 8.11 -24.24 -1.16
CA PHE A 399 6.92 -24.89 -0.61
C PHE A 399 7.22 -25.61 0.71
N ALA A 400 8.28 -26.43 0.74
CA ALA A 400 8.76 -27.08 1.96
C ALA A 400 9.19 -26.08 3.05
N LEU A 401 9.53 -24.84 2.66
CA LEU A 401 9.86 -23.77 3.58
C LEU A 401 8.65 -22.99 4.10
N GLY A 402 7.45 -23.21 3.58
CA GLY A 402 6.20 -22.60 4.05
C GLY A 402 5.43 -21.76 3.02
N ALA A 403 5.88 -21.69 1.76
CA ALA A 403 5.11 -21.02 0.72
C ALA A 403 3.87 -21.85 0.34
N SER A 404 2.71 -21.19 0.24
CA SER A 404 1.49 -21.77 -0.34
C SER A 404 1.55 -21.82 -1.87
N GLY A 405 2.30 -20.90 -2.47
CA GLY A 405 2.41 -20.73 -3.91
C GLY A 405 3.57 -19.82 -4.31
N ILE A 406 3.79 -19.69 -5.61
CA ILE A 406 4.82 -18.83 -6.21
C ILE A 406 4.16 -17.64 -6.91
N PHE A 407 4.76 -16.47 -6.77
CA PHE A 407 4.47 -15.31 -7.61
C PHE A 407 5.66 -15.09 -8.57
N LEU A 408 5.44 -15.27 -9.87
CA LEU A 408 6.48 -15.14 -10.89
C LEU A 408 6.43 -13.72 -11.50
N GLN A 409 7.54 -12.98 -11.39
CA GLN A 409 7.65 -11.64 -12.02
C GLN A 409 7.66 -11.71 -13.55
N GLY A 410 8.22 -12.80 -14.10
CA GLY A 410 8.38 -13.02 -15.54
C GLY A 410 7.10 -13.45 -16.25
N LYS A 411 7.13 -13.35 -17.59
CA LYS A 411 6.08 -13.92 -18.43
C LYS A 411 6.28 -15.43 -18.57
N CYS A 412 5.18 -16.18 -18.61
CA CYS A 412 5.13 -17.62 -18.80
C CYS A 412 4.11 -17.95 -19.90
N SER A 413 4.49 -18.82 -20.84
CA SER A 413 3.58 -19.34 -21.86
C SER A 413 2.79 -20.55 -21.33
N GLY A 414 1.75 -20.96 -22.06
CA GLY A 414 0.98 -22.16 -21.71
C GLY A 414 1.78 -23.46 -21.77
N SER A 415 2.78 -23.55 -22.66
CA SER A 415 3.69 -24.70 -22.73
C SER A 415 4.65 -24.74 -21.54
N ASP A 416 5.21 -23.60 -21.14
CA ASP A 416 6.11 -23.51 -20.00
C ASP A 416 5.38 -23.89 -18.71
N LEU A 417 4.13 -23.42 -18.55
CA LEU A 417 3.29 -23.76 -17.41
C LEU A 417 3.00 -25.26 -17.34
N LYS A 418 2.71 -25.89 -18.49
CA LYS A 418 2.45 -27.33 -18.57
C LYS A 418 3.71 -28.14 -18.20
N GLU A 419 4.86 -27.78 -18.75
CA GLU A 419 6.13 -28.45 -18.46
C GLU A 419 6.54 -28.28 -16.99
N PHE A 420 6.37 -27.07 -16.45
CA PHE A 420 6.59 -26.78 -15.05
C PHE A 420 5.68 -27.62 -14.15
N GLY A 421 4.38 -27.70 -14.45
CA GLY A 421 3.43 -28.50 -13.67
C GLY A 421 3.76 -30.00 -13.67
N ILE A 422 4.15 -30.56 -14.82
CA ILE A 422 4.58 -31.96 -14.93
C ILE A 422 5.85 -32.20 -14.10
N SER A 423 6.84 -31.33 -14.24
CA SER A 423 8.12 -31.46 -13.55
C SER A 423 7.97 -31.29 -12.04
N LEU A 424 7.16 -30.30 -11.61
CA LEU A 424 6.84 -30.06 -10.21
C LEU A 424 6.12 -31.26 -9.59
N SER A 425 5.09 -31.77 -10.26
CA SER A 425 4.36 -32.96 -9.82
C SER A 425 5.29 -34.16 -9.65
N LYS A 426 6.15 -34.42 -10.64
CA LYS A 426 7.13 -35.51 -10.58
C LYS A 426 8.09 -35.35 -9.40
N GLU A 427 8.65 -34.16 -9.19
CA GLU A 427 9.59 -33.90 -8.11
C GLU A 427 8.95 -34.09 -6.73
N ILE A 428 7.74 -33.56 -6.51
CA ILE A 428 6.99 -33.75 -5.26
C ILE A 428 6.66 -35.23 -5.05
N GLY A 429 6.30 -35.94 -6.11
CA GLY A 429 6.04 -37.38 -6.07
C GLY A 429 7.27 -38.18 -5.66
N LEU A 430 8.46 -37.82 -6.15
CA LEU A 430 9.73 -38.46 -5.77
C LEU A 430 10.03 -38.31 -4.27
N LEU A 431 9.57 -37.22 -3.64
CA LEU A 431 9.67 -37.01 -2.20
C LEU A 431 8.67 -37.85 -1.38
N GLY A 432 7.80 -38.62 -2.04
CA GLY A 432 6.78 -39.47 -1.41
C GLY A 432 5.53 -38.73 -0.98
N VAL A 433 5.33 -37.51 -1.48
CA VAL A 433 4.28 -36.59 -1.06
C VAL A 433 3.11 -36.61 -2.06
N GLY A 434 1.87 -36.61 -1.54
CA GLY A 434 0.64 -36.60 -2.35
C GLY A 434 0.00 -35.23 -2.53
N SER A 435 0.27 -34.29 -1.63
CA SER A 435 -0.15 -32.89 -1.78
C SER A 435 1.00 -31.95 -1.46
N ILE A 436 1.08 -30.84 -2.19
CA ILE A 436 2.08 -29.79 -1.93
C ILE A 436 2.03 -29.25 -0.50
N HIS A 437 0.85 -29.28 0.14
CA HIS A 437 0.65 -28.85 1.52
C HIS A 437 1.28 -29.78 2.57
N ASP A 438 1.64 -31.00 2.18
CA ASP A 438 2.34 -31.95 3.05
C ASP A 438 3.87 -31.79 2.97
N LEU A 439 4.37 -30.88 2.13
CA LEU A 439 5.79 -30.54 2.12
C LEU A 439 6.16 -29.75 3.38
N GLY A 440 7.35 -30.00 3.87
CA GLY A 440 7.86 -29.41 5.10
C GLY A 440 9.38 -29.54 5.20
N THR A 441 9.97 -28.92 6.22
CA THR A 441 11.44 -28.87 6.42
C THR A 441 12.09 -30.23 6.56
N GLU A 442 11.34 -31.26 6.95
CA GLU A 442 11.80 -32.64 6.99
C GLU A 442 12.22 -33.17 5.62
N HIS A 443 11.66 -32.61 4.53
CA HIS A 443 12.00 -32.90 3.14
C HIS A 443 13.24 -32.14 2.65
N LEU A 444 13.88 -31.35 3.52
CA LEU A 444 15.06 -30.55 3.18
C LEU A 444 16.22 -30.89 4.10
N ARG A 445 17.43 -30.81 3.56
CA ARG A 445 18.67 -30.72 4.33
C ARG A 445 19.52 -29.59 3.79
N THR A 446 20.45 -29.12 4.60
CA THR A 446 21.43 -28.14 4.14
C THR A 446 22.87 -28.62 4.32
N THR A 447 23.75 -28.22 3.42
CA THR A 447 25.20 -28.42 3.51
C THR A 447 25.89 -27.29 4.28
N SER A 448 25.16 -26.25 4.68
CA SER A 448 25.69 -25.01 5.22
C SER A 448 25.16 -24.72 6.62
N GLN A 449 26.07 -24.56 7.57
CA GLN A 449 25.74 -24.15 8.94
C GLN A 449 25.03 -22.80 8.98
N ARG A 450 25.43 -21.88 8.10
CA ARG A 450 24.79 -20.56 7.96
C ARG A 450 23.32 -20.72 7.56
N VAL A 451 23.04 -21.53 6.55
CA VAL A 451 21.67 -21.77 6.08
C VAL A 451 20.84 -22.46 7.16
N ALA A 452 21.40 -23.44 7.87
CA ALA A 452 20.73 -24.10 8.99
C ALA A 452 20.32 -23.08 10.07
N SER A 453 21.21 -22.15 10.42
CA SER A 453 20.92 -21.11 11.41
C SER A 453 19.84 -20.11 10.97
N MET A 454 19.74 -19.83 9.67
CA MET A 454 18.79 -18.86 9.13
C MET A 454 17.40 -19.46 8.85
N THR A 455 17.34 -20.75 8.50
CA THR A 455 16.11 -21.39 8.01
C THR A 455 15.55 -22.45 8.95
N GLY A 456 16.33 -22.86 9.95
CA GLY A 456 15.99 -23.99 10.80
C GLY A 456 15.98 -25.34 10.09
N ILE A 457 16.52 -25.45 8.86
CA ILE A 457 16.72 -26.74 8.19
C ILE A 457 17.87 -27.50 8.85
N ALA A 458 17.70 -28.80 9.06
CA ALA A 458 18.76 -29.65 9.60
C ALA A 458 19.94 -29.81 8.61
N ILE A 459 21.17 -29.84 9.13
CA ILE A 459 22.36 -30.09 8.31
C ILE A 459 22.33 -31.55 7.80
N ALA A 460 22.77 -31.78 6.57
CA ALA A 460 22.91 -33.13 6.01
C ALA A 460 23.79 -34.00 6.94
N GLY A 461 23.30 -35.19 7.28
CA GLY A 461 23.94 -36.07 8.27
C GLY A 461 23.46 -35.85 9.72
N TYR A 462 22.62 -34.84 9.98
CA TYR A 462 22.03 -34.58 11.30
C TYR A 462 20.50 -34.68 11.27
N ASN A 463 19.94 -35.12 12.39
CA ASN A 463 18.48 -35.28 12.58
C ASN A 463 17.83 -34.11 13.33
N SER A 464 18.60 -33.09 13.74
CA SER A 464 18.08 -31.93 14.51
C SER A 464 18.69 -30.61 14.04
N VAL A 465 17.99 -29.52 14.36
CA VAL A 465 18.33 -28.13 14.03
C VAL A 465 19.30 -27.57 15.06
N LEU A 466 20.16 -26.62 14.67
CA LEU A 466 21.10 -25.95 15.59
C LEU A 466 20.38 -25.07 16.65
N PRO A 467 20.96 -24.88 17.85
CA PRO A 467 22.20 -25.50 18.32
C PRO A 467 22.04 -27.00 18.63
N ILE A 468 23.07 -27.80 18.32
CA ILE A 468 23.12 -29.26 18.54
C ILE A 468 23.28 -29.60 20.05
N TRP A 469 23.31 -28.61 20.94
CA TRP A 469 23.39 -28.83 22.39
C TRP A 469 22.02 -29.27 22.94
N ARG A 470 21.73 -30.57 22.85
CA ARG A 470 20.83 -31.25 23.79
C ARG A 470 21.72 -32.02 24.77
N HIS A 471 21.64 -31.68 26.06
CA HIS A 471 22.18 -32.48 27.15
C HIS A 471 21.48 -33.84 27.21
#